data_AF-A0A814TMB7-F1
#
_entry.id   AF-A0A814TMB7-F1
#
_cell.length_a   1.000
_cell.length_b   1.000
_cell.length_c   1.000
_cell.angle_alpha   90.00
_cell.angle_beta   90.00
_cell.angle_gamma   90.00
#
_symmetry.space_group_name_H-M   'P 1'
#
loop_
_entity.id
_entity.type
_entity.pdbx_description
1 polymer ?
#
loop_
_entity_poly.entity_id
_entity_poly.type
_entity_poly.pdbx_seq_one_letter_code
_entity_poly.pdbx_strand_id
1 'polypeptide(L)'
;MAAKFTSESRRRLALVIGIGDYENVRKLKNPQNDAKALSSLLQRIRFTTADQQLDKTRSQLKHVLVDFEESVQSNDIVLFYFAGHGVQWE
;
A
#
# COMPACT_ATOMS: atom_id res chain seq x y z
N MET A 1 27.29 -31.97 4.57
CA MET A 1 26.96 -30.53 4.68
C MET A 1 25.46 -30.41 4.83
N ALA A 2 24.96 -30.09 6.03
CA ALA A 2 23.54 -29.77 6.21
C ALA A 2 23.29 -28.35 5.68
N ALA A 3 22.31 -28.20 4.79
CA ALA A 3 21.87 -26.89 4.35
C ALA A 3 21.38 -26.10 5.58
N LYS A 4 22.07 -25.00 5.87
CA LYS A 4 21.65 -24.03 6.88
C LYS A 4 20.40 -23.35 6.32
N PHE A 5 19.22 -23.76 6.77
CA PHE A 5 18.03 -22.94 6.63
C PHE A 5 18.17 -21.76 7.60
N THR A 6 18.92 -20.74 7.21
CA THR A 6 18.81 -19.44 7.85
C THR A 6 17.44 -18.92 7.48
N SER A 7 16.55 -18.72 8.46
CA SER A 7 15.33 -17.99 8.21
C SER A 7 15.71 -16.53 7.98
N GLU A 8 16.13 -16.20 6.75
CA GLU A 8 16.14 -14.82 6.27
C GLU A 8 14.71 -14.31 6.45
N SER A 9 14.51 -13.46 7.44
CA SER A 9 13.22 -12.83 7.72
C SER A 9 12.83 -12.00 6.51
N ARG A 10 11.94 -12.51 5.65
CA ARG A 10 11.40 -11.75 4.51
C ARG A 10 10.84 -10.43 5.00
N ARG A 11 11.28 -9.31 4.42
CA ARG A 11 10.69 -8.00 4.74
C ARG A 11 9.26 -7.99 4.23
N ARG A 12 8.37 -7.34 4.97
CA ARG A 12 6.95 -7.22 4.63
C ARG A 12 6.67 -5.76 4.35
N LEU A 13 6.38 -5.41 3.12
CA LEU A 13 6.16 -4.04 2.68
C LEU A 13 4.69 -3.87 2.28
N ALA A 14 4.07 -2.74 2.65
CA ALA A 14 2.72 -2.42 2.24
C ALA A 14 2.58 -0.99 1.73
N LEU A 15 1.86 -0.84 0.62
CA LEU A 15 1.37 0.44 0.12
C LEU A 15 -0.15 0.44 0.27
N VAL A 16 -0.67 1.40 1.05
CA VAL A 16 -2.10 1.51 1.36
C VAL A 16 -2.60 2.86 0.87
N ILE A 17 -3.53 2.87 -0.07
CA ILE A 17 -4.06 4.10 -0.69
C ILE A 17 -5.55 4.22 -0.37
N GLY A 18 -5.97 5.40 0.08
CA GLY A 18 -7.37 5.73 0.32
C GLY A 18 -7.72 7.08 -0.29
N ILE A 19 -8.55 7.10 -1.33
CA ILE A 19 -9.00 8.33 -1.99
C ILE A 19 -10.52 8.44 -1.83
N GLY A 20 -10.96 9.46 -1.12
CA GLY A 20 -12.38 9.77 -0.91
C GLY A 20 -12.74 11.19 -1.29
N ASP A 21 -11.81 12.13 -1.23
CA ASP A 21 -12.03 13.56 -1.48
C ASP A 21 -11.86 13.93 -2.96
N TYR A 22 -12.66 13.31 -3.83
CA TYR A 22 -12.64 13.60 -5.26
C TYR A 22 -13.19 14.99 -5.58
N GLU A 23 -12.53 15.70 -6.50
CA GLU A 23 -12.97 17.03 -6.96
C GLU A 23 -14.14 16.96 -7.95
N ASN A 24 -14.07 16.02 -8.91
CA ASN A 24 -14.94 16.02 -10.10
C ASN A 24 -16.02 14.93 -10.09
N VAL A 25 -16.04 14.08 -9.06
CA VAL A 25 -17.01 12.98 -8.91
C VAL A 25 -17.47 12.90 -7.47
N ARG A 26 -18.52 12.11 -7.22
CA ARG A 26 -19.09 11.93 -5.87
C ARG A 26 -18.00 11.49 -4.89
N LYS A 27 -17.83 12.25 -3.81
CA LYS A 27 -16.92 11.93 -2.71
C LYS A 27 -17.33 10.64 -2.00
N LEU A 28 -16.35 9.89 -1.53
CA LEU A 28 -16.52 8.66 -0.75
C LEU A 28 -16.11 8.92 0.70
N LYS A 29 -16.92 8.45 1.67
CA LYS A 29 -16.69 8.71 3.11
C LYS A 29 -15.71 7.74 3.78
N ASN A 30 -15.54 6.55 3.21
CA ASN A 30 -14.85 5.43 3.86
C ASN A 30 -13.39 5.21 3.45
N PRO A 31 -12.94 5.52 2.22
CA PRO A 31 -11.58 5.17 1.78
C PRO A 31 -10.45 5.59 2.71
N GLN A 32 -10.50 6.81 3.26
CA GLN A 32 -9.48 7.26 4.21
C GLN A 32 -9.55 6.50 5.54
N ASN A 33 -10.75 6.13 6.01
CA ASN A 33 -10.93 5.36 7.24
C ASN A 33 -10.44 3.92 7.05
N ASP A 34 -10.75 3.31 5.91
CA ASP A 34 -10.34 1.94 5.59
C ASP A 34 -8.81 1.85 5.45
N ALA A 35 -8.19 2.82 4.76
CA ALA A 35 -6.74 2.91 4.65
C ALA A 35 -6.06 3.04 6.03
N LYS A 36 -6.61 3.86 6.94
CA LYS A 36 -6.12 4.02 8.32
C LYS A 36 -6.24 2.75 9.14
N ALA A 37 -7.40 2.08 9.07
CA ALA A 37 -7.63 0.84 9.79
C ALA A 37 -6.69 -0.27 9.32
N LEU A 38 -6.55 -0.43 8.00
CA LEU A 38 -5.67 -1.45 7.43
C LEU A 38 -4.19 -1.17 7.68
N SER A 39 -3.74 0.07 7.50
CA SER A 39 -2.35 0.45 7.81
C SER A 39 -2.01 0.12 9.28
N SER A 40 -2.90 0.46 10.21
CA SER A 40 -2.73 0.15 11.64
C SER A 40 -2.66 -1.36 11.91
N LEU A 41 -3.48 -2.16 11.22
CA LEU A 41 -3.44 -3.62 11.33
C LEU A 41 -2.14 -4.20 10.79
N LEU A 42 -1.70 -3.75 9.61
CA LEU A 42 -0.49 -4.21 8.94
C LEU A 42 0.77 -3.93 9.78
N GLN A 43 0.84 -2.76 10.40
CA GLN A 43 1.90 -2.42 11.35
C GLN A 43 1.96 -3.40 12.54
N ARG A 44 0.79 -3.78 13.10
CA ARG A 44 0.71 -4.76 14.20
C ARG A 44 1.23 -6.14 13.81
N ILE A 45 1.05 -6.53 12.54
CA ILE A 45 1.53 -7.81 12.01
C ILE A 45 2.88 -7.69 11.28
N ARG A 46 3.68 -6.67 11.63
CA ARG A 46 5.09 -6.49 11.22
C ARG A 46 5.29 -6.23 9.72
N PHE A 47 4.37 -5.52 9.07
CA PHE A 47 4.68 -4.83 7.82
C PHE A 47 5.45 -3.54 8.12
N THR A 48 6.60 -3.37 7.48
CA THR A 48 7.59 -2.32 7.73
C THR A 48 7.18 -0.98 7.11
N THR A 49 6.65 -1.01 5.89
CA THR A 49 6.06 0.15 5.20
C THR A 49 4.56 0.02 5.28
N ALA A 50 3.89 0.94 5.95
CA ALA A 50 2.44 1.06 5.91
C ALA A 50 2.08 2.54 5.73
N ASP A 51 2.82 3.22 4.85
CA ASP A 51 2.61 4.63 4.53
C ASP A 51 1.32 4.77 3.76
N GLN A 52 0.29 5.14 4.50
CA GLN A 52 -1.02 5.40 3.94
C GLN A 52 -0.99 6.68 3.11
N GLN A 53 -1.44 6.59 1.87
CA GLN A 53 -1.56 7.71 0.97
C GLN A 53 -3.03 8.11 0.88
N LEU A 54 -3.35 9.27 1.44
CA LEU A 54 -4.71 9.77 1.49
C LEU A 54 -4.90 10.90 0.49
N ASP A 55 -5.98 10.80 -0.30
CA ASP A 55 -6.45 11.85 -1.22
C ASP A 55 -5.35 12.45 -2.12
N LYS A 56 -4.40 11.60 -2.53
CA LYS A 56 -3.31 12.00 -3.43
C LYS A 56 -3.85 12.23 -4.84
N THR A 57 -3.31 13.25 -5.50
CA THR A 57 -3.54 13.47 -6.93
C THR A 57 -2.89 12.36 -7.74
N ARG A 58 -3.30 12.22 -9.02
CA ARG A 58 -2.69 11.25 -9.95
C ARG A 58 -1.18 11.44 -10.07
N SER A 59 -0.69 12.68 -10.11
CA SER A 59 0.75 12.95 -10.21
C SER A 59 1.49 12.50 -8.94
N GLN A 60 0.93 12.76 -7.77
CA GLN A 60 1.52 12.33 -6.50
C GLN A 60 1.53 10.80 -6.39
N LEU A 61 0.46 10.12 -6.81
CA LEU A 61 0.43 8.65 -6.80
C LEU A 61 1.46 8.03 -7.74
N LYS A 62 1.73 8.63 -8.90
CA LYS A 62 2.82 8.17 -9.76
C LYS A 62 4.17 8.18 -9.03
N HIS A 63 4.48 9.26 -8.32
CA HIS A 63 5.71 9.35 -7.53
C HIS A 63 5.73 8.30 -6.43
N VAL A 64 4.65 8.16 -5.67
CA VAL A 64 4.59 7.14 -4.61
C VAL A 64 4.77 5.72 -5.15
N LEU A 65 4.20 5.41 -6.31
CA LEU A 65 4.36 4.09 -6.93
C LEU A 65 5.81 3.82 -7.32
N VAL A 66 6.51 4.81 -7.90
CA VAL A 66 7.93 4.70 -8.24
C VAL A 66 8.77 4.52 -6.97
N ASP A 67 8.59 5.37 -5.97
CA ASP A 67 9.34 5.29 -4.71
C ASP A 67 9.11 3.94 -4.00
N PHE A 68 7.87 3.42 -4.05
CA PHE A 68 7.53 2.13 -3.48
C PHE A 68 8.18 0.98 -4.25
N GLU A 69 8.12 1.00 -5.59
CA GLU A 69 8.77 0.01 -6.46
C GLU A 69 10.29 -0.05 -6.19
N GLU A 70 10.96 1.11 -6.10
CA GLU A 70 12.39 1.20 -5.79
C GLU A 70 12.76 0.65 -4.40
N SER A 71 11.81 0.64 -3.45
CA SER A 71 12.02 0.09 -2.11
C SER A 71 11.96 -1.44 -2.03
N VAL A 72 11.31 -2.08 -3.01
CA VAL A 72 11.09 -3.52 -3.07
C VAL A 72 12.36 -4.23 -3.51
N GLN A 73 12.72 -5.30 -2.80
CA GLN A 73 13.85 -6.18 -3.10
C GLN A 73 13.36 -7.59 -3.38
N SER A 74 14.22 -8.38 -4.04
CA SER A 74 14.01 -9.82 -4.18
C SER A 74 13.76 -10.48 -2.82
N ASN A 75 12.78 -11.39 -2.75
CA ASN A 75 12.34 -12.10 -1.53
C ASN A 75 11.49 -11.28 -0.54
N ASP A 76 11.10 -10.04 -0.87
CA ASP A 76 10.10 -9.31 -0.08
C ASP A 76 8.69 -9.85 -0.26
N ILE A 77 7.88 -9.72 0.79
CA ILE A 77 6.42 -9.88 0.74
C ILE A 77 5.82 -8.49 0.58
N VAL A 78 5.13 -8.26 -0.54
CA VAL A 78 4.55 -6.96 -0.87
C VAL A 78 3.02 -7.04 -0.84
N LEU A 79 2.39 -6.09 -0.16
CA LEU A 79 0.94 -5.90 -0.19
C LEU A 79 0.62 -4.53 -0.78
N PHE A 80 -0.29 -4.51 -1.75
CA PHE A 80 -0.87 -3.28 -2.28
C PHE A 80 -2.36 -3.26 -1.94
N TYR A 81 -2.82 -2.14 -1.38
CA TYR A 81 -4.23 -1.91 -1.10
C TYR A 81 -4.67 -0.55 -1.65
N PHE A 82 -5.82 -0.52 -2.30
CA PHE A 82 -6.44 0.69 -2.81
C PHE A 82 -7.93 0.71 -2.46
N ALA A 83 -8.39 1.80 -1.85
CA ALA A 83 -9.79 2.13 -1.67
C ALA A 83 -10.10 3.47 -2.38
N GLY A 84 -11.11 3.46 -3.24
CA GLY A 84 -11.52 4.63 -4.02
C GLY A 84 -12.38 4.25 -5.22
N HIS A 85 -12.65 5.21 -6.10
CA HIS A 85 -13.23 4.95 -7.42
C HIS A 85 -12.25 4.18 -8.30
N GLY A 86 -12.73 3.07 -8.86
CA GLY A 86 -12.05 2.27 -9.88
C GLY A 86 -12.94 2.10 -11.10
N VAL A 87 -12.33 2.03 -12.28
CA VAL A 87 -13.01 1.70 -13.53
C VAL A 87 -12.27 0.54 -14.19
N GLN A 88 -13.03 -0.38 -14.78
CA GLN A 88 -12.51 -1.48 -15.58
C GLN A 88 -13.15 -1.41 -16.95
N TRP A 89 -12.34 -1.60 -17.99
CA TRP A 89 -12.77 -1.66 -19.38
C TRP A 89 -12.41 -3.06 -19.87
N GLU A 90 -13.34 -3.72 -20.57
CA GLU A 90 -13.13 -5.01 -21.23
C GLU A 90 -12.67 -4.81 -22.69
#